data_AF-A0A915KMT6-F1
#
_entry.id   AF-A0A915KMT6-F1
#
_cell.length_a   1.000
_cell.length_b   1.000
_cell.length_c   1.000
_cell.angle_alpha   90.00
_cell.angle_beta   90.00
_cell.angle_gamma   90.00
#
_symmetry.space_group_name_H-M   'P 1'
#
loop_
_entity.id
_entity.type
_entity.pdbx_description
1 polymer ?
#
loop_
_entity_poly.entity_id
_entity_poly.type
_entity_poly.pdbx_seq_one_letter_code
_entity_poly.pdbx_strand_id
1 'polypeptide(L)'
;CTGPGNFVGSNGCKKCKYGIVEEDDLNISVTKCLTSISQEKCQNVTGLENYYWNAPTAVGNLVEHGICSKCHPFCRLCTQYGRDVLNHGCVCQHVMVHRRFTNLKECDIACPQNYYNVTSLASNLTECHPCHTECDEGCTGENPTQCFKCKSFENINGNQTECVPICPKNKPYLNGKICSDIEMENLVHTSARKRTQKIIIIICGAVTFLLVLLIVVSWVSCRRAQMLAKMGMLDDQYEMNLAARPDMSKLTIISENDLKIGDVMGFGAFGTVHKVIF
;
A
#
# COMPACT_ATOMS: atom_id res chain seq x y z
N CYS A 1 21.97 58.74 -14.45
CA CYS A 1 22.66 57.52 -13.97
C CYS A 1 23.51 57.84 -12.75
N THR A 2 23.95 56.83 -12.02
CA THR A 2 24.93 56.88 -10.90
C THR A 2 26.27 56.25 -11.30
N GLY A 3 26.35 55.55 -12.44
CA GLY A 3 27.58 55.01 -13.05
C GLY A 3 27.33 54.41 -14.43
N PRO A 4 28.29 53.67 -15.00
CA PRO A 4 28.22 53.09 -16.35
C PRO A 4 27.46 51.75 -16.42
N GLY A 5 27.09 51.17 -15.28
CA GLY A 5 26.37 49.90 -15.21
C GLY A 5 24.98 49.96 -15.87
N ASN A 6 24.56 48.85 -16.47
CA ASN A 6 23.28 48.69 -17.15
C ASN A 6 22.20 48.06 -16.24
N PHE A 7 22.19 48.41 -14.96
CA PHE A 7 21.24 47.91 -13.95
C PHE A 7 20.77 49.07 -13.07
N VAL A 8 19.69 48.90 -12.30
CA VAL A 8 19.21 49.94 -11.39
C VAL A 8 19.98 49.88 -10.07
N GLY A 9 20.51 51.01 -9.60
CA GLY A 9 21.20 51.09 -8.31
C GLY A 9 22.50 51.89 -8.36
N SER A 10 23.36 51.70 -7.36
CA SER A 10 24.68 52.34 -7.29
C SER A 10 25.58 51.88 -8.44
N ASN A 11 26.36 52.81 -9.02
CA ASN A 11 27.22 52.55 -10.18
C ASN A 11 26.48 52.17 -11.48
N GLY A 12 25.17 52.42 -11.57
CA GLY A 12 24.34 52.09 -12.72
C GLY A 12 23.33 53.18 -13.07
N CYS A 13 22.08 52.78 -13.33
CA CYS A 13 20.97 53.68 -13.65
C CYS A 13 20.18 54.06 -12.39
N LYS A 14 19.66 55.30 -12.36
CA LYS A 14 18.65 55.68 -11.35
C LYS A 14 17.28 55.09 -11.68
N LYS A 15 16.96 55.07 -12.98
CA LYS A 15 15.73 54.55 -13.58
C LYS A 15 16.07 54.08 -15.00
N CYS A 16 15.55 52.94 -15.44
CA CYS A 16 15.73 52.46 -16.81
C CYS A 16 14.64 53.01 -17.73
N LYS A 17 14.96 53.21 -19.02
CA LYS A 17 13.93 53.42 -20.05
C LYS A 17 13.10 52.14 -20.26
N TYR A 18 13.80 51.02 -20.43
CA TYR A 18 13.25 49.67 -20.55
C TYR A 18 14.04 48.72 -19.64
N GLY A 19 13.44 47.63 -19.16
CA GLY A 19 14.16 46.69 -18.28
C GLY A 19 13.71 45.24 -18.39
N ILE A 20 14.55 44.31 -17.96
CA ILE A 20 14.19 42.91 -17.70
C ILE A 20 13.80 42.81 -16.23
N VAL A 21 12.70 42.14 -15.96
CA VAL A 21 12.27 41.83 -14.59
C VAL A 21 12.30 40.33 -14.34
N GLU A 22 12.75 39.97 -13.15
CA GLU A 22 12.56 38.65 -12.57
C GLU A 22 11.71 38.79 -11.31
N GLU A 23 10.76 37.89 -11.18
CA GLU A 23 9.86 37.78 -10.05
C GLU A 23 10.29 36.57 -9.23
N ASP A 24 10.80 36.83 -8.04
CA ASP A 24 11.02 35.84 -7.00
C ASP A 24 9.83 35.86 -6.03
N ASP A 25 9.64 34.80 -5.24
CA ASP A 25 8.46 34.54 -4.38
C ASP A 25 8.00 35.71 -3.46
N LEU A 26 8.83 36.73 -3.26
CA LEU A 26 8.54 37.88 -2.40
C LEU A 26 8.81 39.25 -3.06
N ASN A 27 9.52 39.34 -4.19
CA ASN A 27 9.95 40.62 -4.75
C ASN A 27 10.11 40.57 -6.28
N ILE A 28 9.66 41.64 -6.94
CA ILE A 28 9.95 41.91 -8.36
C ILE A 28 11.16 42.83 -8.43
N SER A 29 12.23 42.38 -9.09
CA SER A 29 13.46 43.15 -9.23
C SER A 29 13.80 43.43 -10.71
N VAL A 30 14.45 44.57 -10.96
CA VAL A 30 14.91 44.95 -12.31
C VAL A 30 16.35 44.51 -12.46
N THR A 31 16.56 43.34 -13.09
CA THR A 31 17.89 42.73 -13.22
C THR A 31 18.80 43.53 -14.18
N LYS A 32 18.23 44.09 -15.25
CA LYS A 32 19.01 44.76 -16.30
C LYS A 32 18.18 45.80 -17.06
N CYS A 33 18.77 46.95 -17.34
CA CYS A 33 18.25 47.96 -18.24
C CYS A 33 18.52 47.60 -19.71
N LEU A 34 17.53 47.85 -20.56
CA LEU A 34 17.62 47.67 -22.01
C LEU A 34 17.69 49.01 -22.72
N THR A 35 18.52 49.10 -23.76
CA THR A 35 18.73 50.31 -24.58
C THR A 35 17.61 50.54 -25.58
N SER A 36 17.05 49.46 -26.12
CA SER A 36 15.87 49.48 -26.99
C SER A 36 15.06 48.19 -26.83
N ILE A 37 13.74 48.32 -26.92
CA ILE A 37 12.81 47.21 -27.14
C ILE A 37 12.08 47.55 -28.45
N SER A 38 12.01 46.62 -29.39
CA SER A 38 11.05 46.77 -30.49
C SER A 38 9.65 46.63 -29.91
N GLN A 39 8.81 47.66 -30.10
CA GLN A 39 7.54 47.93 -29.41
C GLN A 39 6.56 46.75 -29.24
N GLU A 40 6.75 45.61 -29.90
CA GLU A 40 5.82 44.49 -29.87
C GLU A 40 6.39 43.21 -29.27
N LYS A 41 7.72 43.02 -29.18
CA LYS A 41 8.31 41.73 -28.75
C LYS A 41 9.68 41.90 -28.10
N CYS A 42 9.82 41.36 -26.88
CA CYS A 42 11.13 41.11 -26.25
C CYS A 42 11.94 40.05 -27.02
N GLN A 43 11.31 39.32 -27.94
CA GLN A 43 11.86 38.23 -28.75
C GLN A 43 12.95 38.66 -29.74
N ASN A 44 13.04 39.95 -30.09
CA ASN A 44 14.06 40.45 -31.03
C ASN A 44 15.42 40.74 -30.38
N VAL A 45 15.52 40.59 -29.06
CA VAL A 45 16.77 40.74 -28.32
C VAL A 45 17.35 39.34 -28.09
N THR A 46 18.59 39.11 -28.54
CA THR A 46 19.27 37.82 -28.37
C THR A 46 19.27 37.40 -26.90
N GLY A 47 18.71 36.22 -26.61
CA GLY A 47 18.60 35.69 -25.25
C GLY A 47 17.30 36.01 -24.51
N LEU A 48 16.32 36.68 -25.13
CA LEU A 48 15.01 37.01 -24.54
C LEU A 48 13.82 36.41 -25.30
N GLU A 49 14.02 35.28 -25.99
CA GLU A 49 12.96 34.62 -26.77
C GLU A 49 11.77 34.17 -25.90
N ASN A 50 12.03 33.74 -24.67
CA ASN A 50 11.02 33.30 -23.69
C ASN A 50 10.53 34.44 -22.77
N TYR A 51 10.58 35.69 -23.23
CA TYR A 51 10.07 36.85 -22.51
C TYR A 51 8.98 37.55 -23.33
N TYR A 52 8.03 38.17 -22.64
CA TYR A 52 6.97 38.99 -23.21
C TYR A 52 7.04 40.43 -22.69
N TRP A 53 6.49 41.35 -23.48
CA TRP A 53 6.46 42.77 -23.11
C TRP A 53 5.27 43.06 -22.19
N ASN A 54 5.50 43.87 -21.16
CA ASN A 54 4.45 44.34 -20.26
C ASN A 54 4.70 45.80 -19.81
N ALA A 55 3.63 46.46 -19.37
CA ALA A 55 3.72 47.77 -18.75
C ALA A 55 4.41 47.67 -17.37
N PRO A 56 5.20 48.69 -16.95
CA PRO A 56 5.96 48.65 -15.71
C PRO A 56 5.09 49.00 -14.48
N THR A 57 3.95 48.33 -14.28
CA THR A 57 2.99 48.69 -13.21
C THR A 57 3.58 48.50 -11.81
N ALA A 58 4.25 47.37 -11.55
CA ALA A 58 4.85 47.07 -10.24
C ALA A 58 6.21 47.74 -10.00
N VAL A 59 6.93 48.08 -11.07
CA VAL A 59 8.30 48.64 -11.03
C VAL A 59 8.38 50.02 -11.69
N GLY A 60 7.28 50.76 -11.75
CA GLY A 60 7.20 52.05 -12.45
C GLY A 60 8.11 53.15 -11.90
N ASN A 61 8.55 52.99 -10.64
CA ASN A 61 9.57 53.84 -10.03
C ASN A 61 10.98 53.57 -10.58
N LEU A 62 11.23 52.35 -11.06
CA LEU A 62 12.53 51.86 -11.52
C LEU A 62 12.62 51.77 -13.05
N VAL A 63 11.49 51.65 -13.76
CA VAL A 63 11.40 51.57 -15.23
C VAL A 63 10.34 52.52 -15.75
N GLU A 64 10.64 53.23 -16.83
CA GLU A 64 9.77 54.29 -17.35
C GLU A 64 8.77 53.83 -18.42
N HIS A 65 9.20 53.07 -19.45
CA HIS A 65 8.36 52.80 -20.62
C HIS A 65 7.84 51.36 -20.73
N GLY A 66 8.61 50.35 -20.33
CA GLY A 66 8.20 48.95 -20.52
C GLY A 66 9.20 47.95 -19.99
N ILE A 67 8.71 46.75 -19.68
CA ILE A 67 9.51 45.66 -19.12
C ILE A 67 9.37 44.39 -19.97
N CYS A 68 10.40 43.56 -19.91
CA CYS A 68 10.39 42.18 -20.39
C CYS A 68 10.26 41.24 -19.20
N SER A 69 9.15 40.49 -19.17
CA SER A 69 8.84 39.50 -18.13
C SER A 69 8.94 38.09 -18.70
N LYS A 70 9.43 37.15 -17.91
CA LYS A 70 9.61 35.76 -18.36
C LYS A 70 8.25 35.08 -18.55
N CYS A 71 8.14 34.25 -19.58
CA CYS A 71 6.98 33.40 -19.80
C CYS A 71 6.83 32.35 -18.70
N HIS A 72 5.62 31.77 -18.56
CA HIS A 72 5.42 30.64 -17.67
C HIS A 72 6.38 29.48 -18.04
N PRO A 73 6.94 28.73 -17.09
CA PRO A 73 7.90 27.64 -17.36
C PRO A 73 7.48 26.54 -18.33
N PHE A 74 6.20 26.48 -18.73
CA PHE A 74 5.67 25.45 -19.64
C PHE A 74 5.51 25.98 -21.07
N CYS A 75 5.79 27.28 -21.25
CA CYS A 75 5.70 28.00 -22.51
C CYS A 75 7.11 28.27 -23.04
N ARG A 76 7.36 27.91 -24.30
CA ARG A 76 8.55 28.33 -25.04
C ARG A 76 8.47 29.82 -25.40
N LEU A 77 7.29 30.26 -25.84
CA LEU A 77 6.96 31.65 -26.19
C LEU A 77 5.60 32.00 -25.57
N CYS A 78 5.36 33.28 -25.28
CA CYS A 78 4.08 33.76 -24.78
C CYS A 78 3.88 35.24 -25.15
N THR A 79 2.63 35.71 -25.04
CA THR A 79 2.27 37.14 -25.13
C THR A 79 1.97 37.74 -23.77
N GLN A 80 1.59 36.91 -22.79
CA GLN A 80 1.30 37.26 -21.41
C GLN A 80 1.71 36.12 -20.47
N TYR A 81 1.76 36.36 -19.16
CA TYR A 81 2.03 35.30 -18.19
C TYR A 81 0.83 34.37 -18.05
N GLY A 82 1.06 33.07 -18.20
CA GLY A 82 0.05 32.03 -18.04
C GLY A 82 0.35 30.84 -18.94
N ARG A 83 -0.50 29.82 -18.86
CA ARG A 83 -0.29 28.53 -19.58
C ARG A 83 -1.25 28.29 -20.74
N ASP A 84 -2.32 29.07 -20.82
CA ASP A 84 -3.32 28.91 -21.86
C ASP A 84 -2.79 29.38 -23.22
N VAL A 85 -3.00 28.55 -24.23
CA VAL A 85 -2.48 28.73 -25.59
C VAL A 85 -3.12 29.95 -26.26
N LEU A 86 -4.42 30.20 -26.04
CA LEU A 86 -5.14 31.27 -26.72
C LEU A 86 -5.02 32.60 -25.96
N ASN A 87 -5.32 32.59 -24.67
CA ASN A 87 -5.41 33.79 -23.83
C ASN A 87 -4.02 34.38 -23.52
N HIS A 88 -3.01 33.54 -23.32
CA HIS A 88 -1.65 33.98 -23.01
C HIS A 88 -0.68 33.82 -24.18
N GLY A 89 -1.17 33.38 -25.35
CA GLY A 89 -0.34 33.11 -26.52
C GLY A 89 0.76 32.07 -26.25
N CYS A 90 0.54 31.16 -25.30
CA CYS A 90 1.54 30.21 -24.85
C CYS A 90 1.80 29.16 -25.93
N VAL A 91 3.06 29.07 -26.38
CA VAL A 91 3.53 28.00 -27.27
C VAL A 91 4.14 26.90 -26.42
N CYS A 92 3.51 25.73 -26.37
CA CYS A 92 3.91 24.67 -25.46
C CYS A 92 5.32 24.16 -25.70
N GLN A 93 6.06 23.92 -24.62
CA GLN A 93 7.39 23.31 -24.68
C GLN A 93 7.36 21.78 -24.73
N HIS A 94 6.38 21.15 -24.05
CA HIS A 94 6.29 19.69 -23.92
C HIS A 94 4.99 19.13 -24.46
N VAL A 95 3.87 19.33 -23.75
CA VAL A 95 2.56 18.81 -24.17
C VAL A 95 1.49 19.90 -24.14
N MET A 96 0.45 19.71 -24.95
CA MET A 96 -0.76 20.53 -24.94
C MET A 96 -1.93 19.72 -24.40
N VAL A 97 -2.59 20.21 -23.35
CA VAL A 97 -3.69 19.53 -22.68
C VAL A 97 -5.01 20.20 -23.03
N HIS A 98 -5.98 19.43 -23.52
CA HIS A 98 -7.34 19.90 -23.80
C HIS A 98 -8.21 19.80 -22.54
N ARG A 99 -8.76 20.92 -22.07
CA ARG A 99 -9.58 20.92 -20.86
C ARG A 99 -10.95 20.28 -21.12
N ARG A 100 -11.41 19.43 -20.19
CA ARG A 100 -12.73 18.81 -20.29
C ARG A 100 -13.84 19.88 -20.30
N PHE A 101 -14.86 19.67 -21.13
CA PHE A 101 -16.05 20.54 -21.27
C PHE A 101 -15.78 21.99 -21.71
N THR A 102 -14.56 22.32 -22.14
CA THR A 102 -14.21 23.65 -22.63
C THR A 102 -13.31 23.54 -23.85
N ASN A 103 -13.22 24.61 -24.64
CA ASN A 103 -12.28 24.68 -25.77
C ASN A 103 -10.89 25.19 -25.36
N LEU A 104 -10.61 25.24 -24.05
CA LEU A 104 -9.36 25.74 -23.49
C LEU A 104 -8.25 24.71 -23.68
N LYS A 105 -7.07 25.21 -24.05
CA LYS A 105 -5.87 24.41 -24.28
C LYS A 105 -4.75 25.02 -23.46
N GLU A 106 -4.14 24.21 -22.61
CA GLU A 106 -3.06 24.66 -21.72
C GLU A 106 -1.82 23.82 -21.94
N CYS A 107 -0.65 24.42 -21.76
CA CYS A 107 0.61 23.69 -21.82
C CYS A 107 0.95 23.08 -20.46
N ASP A 108 1.51 21.87 -20.47
CA ASP A 108 1.97 21.15 -19.28
C ASP A 108 3.26 20.38 -19.59
N ILE A 109 3.90 19.81 -18.56
CA ILE A 109 5.11 18.98 -18.69
C ILE A 109 4.73 17.56 -19.16
N ALA A 110 3.59 17.05 -18.71
CA ALA A 110 3.11 15.70 -19.02
C ALA A 110 1.57 15.64 -19.08
N CYS A 111 1.03 14.61 -19.72
CA CYS A 111 -0.42 14.40 -19.70
C CYS A 111 -0.92 14.09 -18.29
N PRO A 112 -1.98 14.75 -17.81
CA PRO A 112 -2.58 14.44 -16.52
C PRO A 112 -3.24 13.06 -16.52
N GLN A 113 -3.61 12.56 -15.33
CA GLN A 113 -4.34 11.31 -15.22
C GLN A 113 -5.71 11.38 -15.90
N ASN A 114 -6.18 10.25 -16.43
CA ASN A 114 -7.43 10.14 -17.22
C ASN A 114 -7.41 10.97 -18.51
N TYR A 115 -6.24 11.05 -19.13
CA TYR A 115 -6.04 11.58 -20.47
C TYR A 115 -5.27 10.56 -21.31
N TYR A 116 -5.50 10.60 -22.62
CA TYR A 116 -4.73 9.82 -23.60
C TYR A 116 -3.92 10.77 -24.49
N ASN A 117 -2.78 10.29 -24.96
CA ASN A 117 -1.87 11.06 -25.79
C ASN A 117 -2.15 10.82 -27.28
N VAL A 118 -2.14 11.90 -28.05
CA VAL A 118 -2.23 11.88 -29.51
C VAL A 118 -1.08 12.72 -30.04
N THR A 119 -0.21 12.10 -30.84
CA THR A 119 0.86 12.84 -31.51
C THR A 119 0.31 13.50 -32.75
N SER A 120 0.22 14.83 -32.75
CA SER A 120 -0.27 15.60 -33.88
C SER A 120 0.80 15.70 -34.96
N LEU A 121 0.54 15.14 -36.14
CA LEU A 121 1.47 15.24 -37.29
C LEU A 121 1.68 16.68 -37.77
N ALA A 122 0.74 17.58 -37.51
CA ALA A 122 0.82 18.97 -37.98
C ALA A 122 1.77 19.83 -37.14
N SER A 123 1.85 19.57 -35.82
CA SER A 123 2.62 20.38 -34.88
C SER A 123 3.84 19.66 -34.30
N ASN A 124 4.00 18.36 -34.58
CA ASN A 124 4.98 17.49 -33.90
C ASN A 124 4.89 17.57 -32.36
N LEU A 125 3.72 17.93 -31.84
CA LEU A 125 3.46 18.09 -30.42
C LEU A 125 2.53 16.99 -29.94
N THR A 126 2.78 16.48 -28.73
CA THR A 126 1.86 15.57 -28.06
C THR A 126 0.69 16.35 -27.48
N GLU A 127 -0.51 15.98 -27.90
CA GLU A 127 -1.77 16.50 -27.39
C GLU A 127 -2.40 15.50 -26.42
N CYS A 128 -2.81 15.98 -25.26
CA CYS A 128 -3.49 15.19 -24.25
C CYS A 128 -4.98 15.48 -24.34
N HIS A 129 -5.76 14.43 -24.62
CA HIS A 129 -7.22 14.50 -24.71
C HIS A 129 -7.85 13.80 -23.51
N PRO A 130 -8.94 14.35 -22.93
CA PRO A 130 -9.57 13.75 -21.77
C PRO A 130 -10.23 12.42 -22.13
N CYS A 131 -10.05 11.42 -21.27
CA CYS A 131 -10.81 10.18 -21.37
C CYS A 131 -12.30 10.41 -21.12
N HIS A 132 -13.12 9.41 -21.51
CA HIS A 132 -14.53 9.34 -21.15
C HIS A 132 -14.73 9.53 -19.64
N THR A 133 -15.87 10.11 -19.23
CA THR A 133 -16.15 10.42 -17.81
C THR A 133 -16.26 9.18 -16.93
N GLU A 134 -16.59 8.03 -17.55
CA GLU A 134 -16.68 6.72 -16.90
C GLU A 134 -15.37 5.93 -16.94
N CYS A 135 -14.29 6.46 -17.53
CA CYS A 135 -12.97 5.82 -17.43
C CYS A 135 -12.32 6.14 -16.07
N ASP A 136 -11.60 5.16 -15.55
CA ASP A 136 -10.72 5.24 -14.39
C ASP A 136 -9.33 4.71 -14.80
N GLU A 137 -8.27 5.26 -14.22
CA GLU A 137 -6.88 4.88 -14.50
C GLU A 137 -6.41 5.04 -15.97
N GLY A 138 -7.12 5.84 -16.79
CA GLY A 138 -6.73 6.14 -18.17
C GLY A 138 -7.51 5.40 -19.25
N CYS A 139 -7.15 5.68 -20.50
CA CYS A 139 -7.82 5.19 -21.69
C CYS A 139 -6.89 5.22 -22.91
N THR A 140 -7.31 4.56 -23.99
CA THR A 140 -6.68 4.66 -25.33
C THR A 140 -7.40 5.63 -26.26
N GLY A 141 -8.55 6.15 -25.84
CA GLY A 141 -9.35 7.10 -26.62
C GLY A 141 -10.54 7.63 -25.83
N GLU A 142 -11.31 8.50 -26.49
CA GLU A 142 -12.42 9.24 -25.89
C GLU A 142 -13.66 8.38 -25.59
N ASN A 143 -13.80 7.21 -26.24
CA ASN A 143 -15.01 6.41 -26.12
C ASN A 143 -15.08 5.64 -24.78
N PRO A 144 -16.30 5.38 -24.26
CA PRO A 144 -16.49 4.58 -23.04
C PRO A 144 -16.01 3.11 -23.18
N THR A 145 -15.70 2.67 -24.39
CA THR A 145 -15.20 1.33 -24.70
C THR A 145 -13.68 1.25 -24.76
N GLN A 146 -12.99 2.39 -24.64
CA GLN A 146 -11.54 2.52 -24.74
C GLN A 146 -10.87 2.78 -23.38
N CYS A 147 -11.62 2.64 -22.29
CA CYS A 147 -11.11 2.76 -20.93
C CYS A 147 -10.26 1.54 -20.57
N PHE A 148 -9.21 1.74 -19.77
CA PHE A 148 -8.50 0.61 -19.16
C PHE A 148 -9.28 -0.02 -18.02
N LYS A 149 -10.03 0.81 -17.29
CA LYS A 149 -10.89 0.41 -16.18
C LYS A 149 -12.11 1.32 -16.12
N CYS A 150 -13.27 0.77 -15.79
CA CYS A 150 -14.46 1.59 -15.61
C CYS A 150 -14.51 2.17 -14.20
N LYS A 151 -15.03 3.39 -14.06
CA LYS A 151 -15.31 4.03 -12.78
C LYS A 151 -16.52 3.41 -12.09
N SER A 152 -17.62 3.22 -12.83
CA SER A 152 -18.92 2.81 -12.30
C SER A 152 -19.24 1.34 -12.59
N PHE A 153 -19.75 1.00 -13.78
CA PHE A 153 -20.11 -0.36 -14.15
C PHE A 153 -19.61 -0.74 -15.55
N GLU A 154 -19.41 -2.03 -15.76
CA GLU A 154 -18.97 -2.65 -17.01
C GLU A 154 -20.17 -3.31 -17.71
N ASN A 155 -20.50 -2.84 -18.91
CA ASN A 155 -21.48 -3.46 -19.78
C ASN A 155 -20.75 -4.28 -20.86
N ILE A 156 -20.77 -5.61 -20.72
CA ILE A 156 -20.11 -6.51 -21.67
C ILE A 156 -21.11 -6.86 -22.79
N ASN A 157 -20.85 -6.36 -24.00
CA ASN A 157 -21.61 -6.67 -25.21
C ASN A 157 -20.74 -7.49 -26.17
N GLY A 158 -20.81 -8.82 -26.04
CA GLY A 158 -19.94 -9.72 -26.81
C GLY A 158 -18.48 -9.55 -26.41
N ASN A 159 -17.66 -9.06 -27.34
CA ASN A 159 -16.22 -8.86 -27.13
C ASN A 159 -15.85 -7.43 -26.69
N GLN A 160 -16.81 -6.51 -26.61
CA GLN A 160 -16.57 -5.12 -26.25
C GLN A 160 -17.13 -4.84 -24.86
N THR A 161 -16.29 -4.23 -24.01
CA THR A 161 -16.69 -3.74 -22.69
C THR A 161 -16.92 -2.25 -22.77
N GLU A 162 -18.10 -1.79 -22.35
CA GLU A 162 -18.48 -0.38 -22.33
C GLU A 162 -18.65 0.08 -20.88
N CYS A 163 -17.99 1.18 -20.52
CA CYS A 163 -18.14 1.78 -19.20
C CYS A 163 -19.41 2.64 -19.13
N VAL A 164 -20.34 2.27 -18.24
CA VAL A 164 -21.63 2.94 -18.07
C VAL A 164 -21.84 3.41 -16.63
N PRO A 165 -22.48 4.56 -16.41
CA PRO A 165 -22.78 5.05 -15.07
C PRO A 165 -23.90 4.26 -14.40
N ILE A 166 -24.82 3.68 -15.19
CA ILE A 166 -25.97 2.90 -14.75
C ILE A 166 -26.15 1.71 -15.71
N CYS A 167 -26.47 0.53 -15.18
CA CYS A 167 -26.70 -0.65 -16.01
C CYS A 167 -27.94 -0.49 -16.92
N PRO A 168 -27.86 -0.96 -18.18
CA PRO A 168 -28.97 -0.87 -19.10
C PRO A 168 -30.14 -1.73 -18.64
N LYS A 169 -31.37 -1.34 -19.02
CA LYS A 169 -32.62 -2.04 -18.61
C LYS A 169 -32.64 -3.53 -18.94
N ASN A 170 -31.91 -3.95 -19.98
CA ASN A 170 -31.84 -5.35 -20.40
C ASN A 170 -30.92 -6.21 -19.51
N LYS A 171 -30.04 -5.58 -18.72
CA LYS A 171 -29.11 -6.23 -17.79
C LYS A 171 -29.10 -5.46 -16.45
N PRO A 172 -30.22 -5.43 -15.71
CA PRO A 172 -30.37 -4.55 -14.55
C PRO A 172 -29.65 -5.06 -13.29
N TYR A 173 -29.26 -6.33 -13.25
CA TYR A 173 -28.66 -6.95 -12.07
C TYR A 173 -27.14 -6.75 -12.06
N LEU A 174 -26.53 -6.78 -10.86
CA LEU A 174 -25.09 -6.61 -10.70
C LEU A 174 -24.43 -7.94 -10.33
N ASN A 175 -23.37 -8.28 -11.06
CA ASN A 175 -22.41 -9.29 -10.66
C ASN A 175 -21.07 -8.59 -10.39
N GLY A 176 -20.89 -8.11 -9.15
CA GLY A 176 -19.79 -7.21 -8.82
C GLY A 176 -19.94 -5.88 -9.54
N LYS A 177 -18.99 -5.55 -10.44
CA LYS A 177 -18.99 -4.32 -11.25
C LYS A 177 -19.60 -4.51 -12.64
N ILE A 178 -20.01 -5.72 -12.99
CA ILE A 178 -20.51 -6.07 -14.33
C ILE A 178 -22.04 -6.11 -14.34
N CYS A 179 -22.64 -5.50 -15.36
CA CYS A 179 -24.08 -5.57 -15.59
C CYS A 179 -24.49 -6.96 -16.10
N SER A 180 -25.47 -7.57 -15.45
CA SER A 180 -25.98 -8.91 -15.72
C SER A 180 -27.50 -8.91 -15.92
N ASP A 181 -27.96 -9.80 -16.78
CA ASP A 181 -29.35 -10.16 -17.03
C ASP A 181 -29.90 -11.18 -16.01
N ILE A 182 -29.03 -11.80 -15.19
CA ILE A 182 -29.40 -12.81 -14.20
C ILE A 182 -29.35 -12.22 -12.79
N GLU A 183 -30.45 -12.39 -12.05
CA GLU A 183 -30.55 -12.00 -10.65
C GLU A 183 -29.61 -12.88 -9.79
N MET A 184 -28.58 -12.26 -9.22
CA MET A 184 -27.47 -12.96 -8.56
C MET A 184 -27.77 -13.40 -7.12
N GLU A 185 -29.02 -13.38 -6.67
CA GLU A 185 -29.39 -13.83 -5.32
C GLU A 185 -29.07 -15.33 -5.09
N ASN A 186 -29.02 -16.15 -6.14
CA ASN A 186 -28.82 -17.59 -6.00
C ASN A 186 -27.35 -18.07 -5.99
N LEU A 187 -26.37 -17.24 -6.37
CA LEU A 187 -24.94 -17.63 -6.41
C LEU A 187 -24.16 -17.27 -5.13
N VAL A 188 -24.64 -16.28 -4.36
CA VAL A 188 -24.07 -15.93 -3.06
C VAL A 188 -24.35 -17.03 -2.04
N HIS A 189 -25.55 -17.62 -2.06
CA HIS A 189 -25.91 -18.71 -1.16
C HIS A 189 -25.04 -19.95 -1.36
N THR A 190 -24.68 -20.29 -2.60
CA THR A 190 -23.89 -21.52 -2.89
C THR A 190 -22.40 -21.34 -2.61
N SER A 191 -21.84 -20.16 -2.86
CA SER A 191 -20.42 -19.86 -2.61
C SER A 191 -20.10 -19.64 -1.13
N ALA A 192 -20.97 -18.94 -0.39
CA ALA A 192 -20.87 -18.81 1.06
C ALA A 192 -21.03 -20.17 1.76
N ARG A 193 -21.99 -21.00 1.31
CA ARG A 193 -22.21 -22.37 1.83
C ARG A 193 -20.98 -23.27 1.67
N LYS A 194 -20.20 -23.16 0.58
CA LYS A 194 -18.98 -23.96 0.41
C LYS A 194 -17.85 -23.56 1.37
N ARG A 195 -17.71 -22.27 1.72
CA ARG A 195 -16.71 -21.82 2.71
C ARG A 195 -17.14 -22.17 4.13
N THR A 196 -18.42 -21.97 4.48
CA THR A 196 -18.95 -22.34 5.80
C THR A 196 -18.98 -23.85 6.01
N GLN A 197 -19.32 -24.66 4.98
CA GLN A 197 -19.25 -26.13 5.08
C GLN A 197 -17.82 -26.63 5.35
N LYS A 198 -16.80 -26.06 4.70
CA LYS A 198 -15.40 -26.46 4.96
C LYS A 198 -14.98 -26.14 6.40
N ILE A 199 -15.36 -24.97 6.92
CA ILE A 199 -15.05 -24.57 8.30
C ILE A 199 -15.77 -25.47 9.32
N ILE A 200 -17.04 -25.79 9.10
CA ILE A 200 -17.82 -26.68 9.98
C ILE A 200 -17.22 -28.08 10.04
N ILE A 201 -16.79 -28.65 8.91
CA ILE A 201 -16.18 -29.99 8.86
C ILE A 201 -14.87 -30.03 9.66
N ILE A 202 -14.04 -28.98 9.57
CA ILE A 202 -12.77 -28.90 10.32
C ILE A 202 -13.02 -28.81 11.82
N ILE A 203 -13.99 -27.98 12.25
CA ILE A 203 -14.34 -27.84 13.67
C ILE A 203 -14.89 -29.16 14.22
N CYS A 204 -15.82 -29.80 13.51
CA CYS A 204 -16.35 -31.11 13.92
C CYS A 204 -15.25 -32.17 14.02
N GLY A 205 -14.29 -32.19 13.09
CA GLY A 205 -13.14 -33.11 13.14
C GLY A 205 -12.22 -32.86 14.32
N ALA A 206 -11.97 -31.59 14.68
CA ALA A 206 -11.14 -31.25 15.83
C ALA A 206 -11.82 -31.65 17.17
N VAL A 207 -13.12 -31.43 17.29
CA VAL A 207 -13.89 -31.79 18.49
C VAL A 207 -13.93 -33.31 18.70
N THR A 208 -14.18 -34.09 17.65
CA THR A 208 -14.20 -35.55 17.75
C THR A 208 -12.82 -36.11 18.11
N PHE A 209 -11.75 -35.56 17.54
CA PHE A 209 -10.38 -35.95 17.89
C PHE A 209 -10.04 -35.67 19.36
N LEU A 210 -10.43 -34.49 19.89
CA LEU A 210 -10.24 -34.16 21.30
C LEU A 210 -11.02 -35.08 22.24
N LEU A 211 -12.27 -35.44 21.90
CA LEU A 211 -13.05 -36.39 22.70
C LEU A 211 -12.40 -37.78 22.74
N VAL A 212 -11.88 -38.27 21.61
CA VAL A 212 -11.18 -39.56 21.55
C VAL A 212 -9.92 -39.53 22.41
N LEU A 213 -9.13 -38.45 22.36
CA LEU A 213 -7.94 -38.30 23.19
C LEU A 213 -8.30 -38.32 24.69
N LEU A 214 -9.36 -37.63 25.11
CA LEU A 214 -9.80 -37.63 26.51
C LEU A 214 -10.25 -39.03 26.96
N ILE A 215 -10.95 -39.77 26.10
CA ILE A 215 -11.36 -41.16 26.38
C ILE A 215 -10.12 -42.05 26.55
N VAL A 216 -9.13 -41.93 25.66
CA VAL A 216 -7.90 -42.72 25.74
C VAL A 216 -7.10 -42.37 26.99
N VAL A 217 -6.94 -41.08 27.31
CA VAL A 217 -6.23 -40.63 28.52
C VAL A 217 -6.95 -41.12 29.78
N SER A 218 -8.28 -41.02 29.83
CA SER A 218 -9.10 -41.55 30.92
C SER A 218 -8.96 -43.06 31.07
N TRP A 219 -8.94 -43.80 29.96
CA TRP A 219 -8.73 -45.24 29.98
C TRP A 219 -7.35 -45.62 30.50
N VAL A 220 -6.29 -44.93 30.07
CA VAL A 220 -4.92 -45.16 30.53
C VAL A 220 -4.75 -44.77 32.01
N SER A 221 -5.30 -43.64 32.44
CA SER A 221 -5.19 -43.16 33.82
C SER A 221 -5.98 -44.05 34.79
N CYS A 222 -7.21 -44.45 34.44
CA CYS A 222 -8.00 -45.41 35.21
C CYS A 222 -7.29 -46.76 35.29
N ARG A 223 -6.74 -47.26 34.18
CA ARG A 223 -5.99 -48.52 34.17
C ARG A 223 -4.73 -48.43 35.05
N ARG A 224 -4.04 -47.28 35.04
CA ARG A 224 -2.89 -47.03 35.91
C ARG A 224 -3.28 -46.96 37.39
N ALA A 225 -4.40 -46.30 37.71
CA ALA A 225 -4.93 -46.24 39.07
C ALA A 225 -5.35 -47.63 39.59
N GLN A 226 -5.97 -48.46 38.74
CA GLN A 226 -6.29 -49.85 39.08
C GLN A 226 -5.04 -50.69 39.38
N MET A 227 -3.93 -50.44 38.68
CA MET A 227 -2.66 -51.14 38.94
C MET A 227 -2.01 -50.68 40.26
N LEU A 228 -2.11 -49.39 40.62
CA LEU A 228 -1.61 -48.83 41.88
C LEU A 228 -2.47 -49.24 43.10
N ALA A 229 -3.80 -49.32 42.94
CA ALA A 229 -4.70 -49.77 44.01
C ALA A 229 -4.51 -51.25 44.37
N LYS A 230 -4.08 -52.09 43.41
CA LYS A 230 -3.74 -53.50 43.67
C LYS A 230 -2.45 -53.71 44.45
N MET A 231 -1.59 -52.69 44.55
CA MET A 231 -0.35 -52.73 45.35
C MET A 231 -0.48 -52.07 46.73
N GLY A 232 -1.58 -51.37 47.00
CA GLY A 232 -1.82 -50.66 48.28
C GLY A 232 -2.60 -51.45 49.33
N MET A 233 -2.89 -52.73 49.10
CA MET A 233 -3.70 -53.58 50.01
C MET A 233 -2.88 -54.78 50.48
N LEU A 234 -1.81 -54.54 51.23
CA LEU A 234 -1.10 -55.56 52.00
C LEU A 234 -0.40 -54.89 53.19
N ASP A 235 -1.20 -54.21 54.00
CA ASP A 235 -0.85 -53.93 55.39
C ASP A 235 -2.09 -54.25 56.21
N ASP A 236 -2.15 -55.47 56.73
CA ASP A 236 -2.53 -55.71 58.12
C ASP A 236 -2.31 -57.20 58.47
N GLN A 237 -1.51 -57.38 59.52
CA GLN A 237 -1.43 -58.57 60.38
C GLN A 237 -0.59 -59.77 59.90
N TYR A 238 0.73 -59.72 60.15
CA TYR A 238 1.56 -60.92 60.28
C TYR A 238 2.24 -60.96 61.66
N GLU A 239 1.67 -61.73 62.58
CA GLU A 239 2.31 -62.08 63.86
C GLU A 239 3.34 -63.20 63.64
N MET A 240 4.61 -62.94 63.96
CA MET A 240 5.67 -63.96 63.93
C MET A 240 5.59 -64.88 65.15
N ASN A 241 5.16 -66.12 64.94
CA ASN A 241 5.27 -67.18 65.94
C ASN A 241 6.70 -67.72 66.00
N LEU A 242 7.43 -67.38 67.07
CA LEU A 242 8.86 -67.69 67.29
C LEU A 242 9.18 -69.19 67.54
N ALA A 243 8.18 -70.07 67.51
CA ALA A 243 8.33 -71.49 67.83
C ALA A 243 8.38 -72.42 66.59
N ALA A 244 8.20 -71.89 65.38
CA ALA A 244 8.20 -72.70 64.16
C ALA A 244 9.62 -72.81 63.57
N ARG A 245 10.01 -74.03 63.16
CA ARG A 245 11.27 -74.24 62.43
C ARG A 245 11.18 -73.61 61.04
N PRO A 246 12.27 -73.00 60.53
CA PRO A 246 12.25 -72.28 59.27
C PRO A 246 11.99 -73.24 58.08
N ASP A 247 11.01 -72.88 57.26
CA ASP A 247 10.65 -73.59 56.04
C ASP A 247 11.55 -73.15 54.88
N MET A 248 12.41 -74.06 54.41
CA MET A 248 13.40 -73.77 53.37
C MET A 248 12.83 -73.71 51.95
N SER A 249 11.52 -73.95 51.77
CA SER A 249 10.85 -73.80 50.47
C SER A 249 10.41 -72.36 50.18
N LYS A 250 10.49 -71.47 51.18
CA LYS A 250 9.98 -70.10 51.09
C LYS A 250 11.10 -69.08 51.34
N LEU A 251 11.46 -68.36 50.29
CA LEU A 251 12.37 -67.22 50.39
C LEU A 251 11.57 -65.98 50.84
N THR A 252 11.87 -65.43 52.02
CA THR A 252 11.25 -64.19 52.50
C THR A 252 12.30 -63.10 52.48
N ILE A 253 12.07 -62.07 51.67
CA ILE A 253 12.99 -60.95 51.51
C ILE A 253 12.58 -59.86 52.50
N ILE A 254 13.50 -59.44 53.35
CA ILE A 254 13.28 -58.40 54.36
C ILE A 254 14.06 -57.16 53.90
N SER A 255 13.44 -55.98 54.02
CA SER A 255 14.05 -54.70 53.67
C SER A 255 15.16 -54.34 54.67
N GLU A 256 16.27 -53.78 54.20
CA GLU A 256 17.40 -53.37 55.06
C GLU A 256 16.99 -52.32 56.12
N ASN A 257 15.96 -51.53 55.85
CA ASN A 257 15.47 -50.51 56.78
C ASN A 257 14.80 -51.09 58.04
N ASP A 258 14.33 -52.35 57.96
CA ASP A 258 13.65 -53.04 59.05
C ASP A 258 14.61 -53.95 59.84
N LEU A 259 15.91 -53.90 59.54
CA LEU A 259 16.91 -54.80 60.10
C LEU A 259 17.90 -54.06 61.00
N LYS A 260 17.90 -54.36 62.31
CA LYS A 260 18.97 -53.92 63.22
C LYS A 260 20.00 -55.02 63.38
N ILE A 261 21.17 -54.80 62.76
CA ILE A 261 22.29 -55.75 62.80
C ILE A 261 22.98 -55.62 64.17
N GLY A 262 22.97 -56.73 64.91
CA GLY A 262 23.64 -56.88 66.19
C GLY A 262 25.03 -57.50 66.07
N ASP A 263 25.49 -58.09 67.17
CA ASP A 263 26.87 -58.51 67.34
C ASP A 263 27.28 -59.68 66.42
N VAL A 264 28.59 -59.79 66.16
CA VAL A 264 29.15 -60.81 65.26
C VAL A 264 29.15 -62.17 65.95
N MET A 265 28.43 -63.12 65.37
CA MET A 265 28.34 -64.50 65.85
C MET A 265 29.49 -65.40 65.36
N GLY A 266 30.16 -65.03 64.27
CA GLY A 266 31.34 -65.75 63.77
C GLY A 266 31.72 -65.41 62.33
N PHE A 267 32.83 -65.97 61.86
CA PHE A 267 33.38 -65.78 60.51
C PHE A 267 33.50 -67.11 59.79
N GLY A 268 33.07 -67.15 58.52
CA GLY A 268 33.19 -68.32 57.64
C GLY A 268 33.62 -67.96 56.22
N ALA A 269 33.73 -68.96 55.34
CA ALA A 269 34.19 -68.80 53.96
C ALA A 269 33.31 -67.89 53.09
N PHE A 270 32.10 -67.57 53.55
CA PHE A 270 31.13 -66.71 52.87
C PHE A 270 30.88 -65.37 53.60
N GLY A 271 31.73 -65.02 54.58
CA GLY A 271 31.68 -63.73 55.27
C GLY A 271 31.37 -63.82 56.76
N THR A 272 31.01 -62.67 57.32
CA THR A 272 30.73 -62.47 58.74
C THR A 272 29.25 -62.69 59.03
N VAL A 273 28.94 -63.54 60.00
CA VAL A 273 27.56 -63.82 60.41
C VAL A 273 27.21 -62.91 61.57
N HIS A 274 26.17 -62.08 61.39
CA HIS A 274 25.68 -61.17 62.42
C HIS A 274 24.39 -61.68 63.04
N LYS A 275 24.20 -61.42 64.33
CA LYS A 275 22.89 -61.62 64.97
C LYS A 275 21.95 -60.52 64.50
N VAL A 276 20.80 -60.86 63.92
CA VAL A 276 19.77 -59.88 63.60
C VAL A 276 18.84 -59.72 64.80
N ILE A 277 18.56 -58.47 65.18
CA ILE A 277 17.57 -58.11 66.19
C ILE A 277 16.42 -57.45 65.44
N PHE A 278 15.24 -58.06 65.53
CA PHE A 278 13.98 -57.50 65.05
C PHE A 278 13.38 -56.59 66.12
#